data_AF-A0A3M7HHX8-F1
#
_entry.id   AF-A0A3M7HHX8-F1
#
_cell.length_a   1.000
_cell.length_b   1.000
_cell.length_c   1.000
_cell.angle_alpha   90.00
_cell.angle_beta   90.00
_cell.angle_gamma   90.00
#
_symmetry.space_group_name_H-M   'P 1'
#
loop_
_entity.id
_entity.type
_entity.pdbx_description
1 polymer ?
#
loop_
_entity_poly.entity_id
_entity_poly.type
_entity_poly.pdbx_seq_one_letter_code
_entity_poly.pdbx_strand_id
1 'polypeptide(L)'
;MDSAGYLKRHGWRGDGHSLDKTDRGIKKPLLVSKKVDVLGVGLNKHAAVSDQWWLRAFDQGLKDFGTGKESTLANVQKHGVNRGGLYGRFVKGEGMKGTIGTEQPKTVDDMGSNGDVAALPKTPTGKVEGVQAAGNGSEKKRKREGKADEQSAKRKRSSVDDGDGKKGDKYDREKAKRKAKAAGKESNGETKEERRARKEKRRAEKEDMTAARNARQDEKAERKKLRKAEKSSHAGHAQAPGSAADELANGADEIKLKPTKNNHNADATDKYPSKAQKKAKKIDRLAAEHGGTLSEQDKLDLYNASKRGLSLEQYRSKVAIGALKVPLAEKRKEPSSKKLEEYKKRAQEKGVSLEDYTRRREEKNAARQLQSDTSASTLPIVIDTPNGDIPGTLTIRTNEPDSSLRACQAIEREMAFTLLDEAGEKTLSWKPGDAVPVDERLWAGIATKELPKSVRRARKEWMHVRGSERKKGNKKSD
;
A
#
# COMPACT_ATOMS: atom_id res chain seq x y z
N MET A 1 -30.95 -12.55 28.51
CA MET A 1 -29.58 -13.05 28.26
C MET A 1 -28.94 -13.28 29.61
N ASP A 2 -28.62 -14.52 29.95
CA ASP A 2 -27.95 -14.84 31.22
C ASP A 2 -26.44 -14.56 31.09
N SER A 3 -26.01 -13.43 31.65
CA SER A 3 -24.62 -12.96 31.60
C SER A 3 -23.69 -13.83 32.44
N ALA A 4 -24.17 -14.40 33.54
CA ALA A 4 -23.38 -15.26 34.41
C ALA A 4 -23.08 -16.60 33.74
N GLY A 5 -24.08 -17.20 33.07
CA GLY A 5 -23.90 -18.40 32.27
C GLY A 5 -22.91 -18.21 31.11
N TYR A 6 -22.95 -17.04 30.46
CA TYR A 6 -22.02 -16.72 29.36
C TYR A 6 -20.57 -16.59 29.84
N LEU A 7 -20.33 -15.92 30.97
CA LEU A 7 -19.00 -15.75 31.55
C LEU A 7 -18.40 -17.08 32.03
N LYS A 8 -19.22 -17.94 32.67
CA LYS A 8 -18.79 -19.29 33.10
C LYS A 8 -18.37 -20.16 31.91
N ARG A 9 -19.09 -20.10 30.78
CA ARG A 9 -18.72 -20.79 29.53
C ARG A 9 -17.38 -20.31 28.96
N HIS A 10 -17.07 -19.02 29.09
CA HIS A 10 -15.78 -18.45 28.69
C HIS A 10 -14.69 -18.58 29.76
N GLY A 11 -14.93 -19.40 30.78
CA GLY A 11 -13.93 -19.82 31.75
C GLY A 11 -13.71 -18.83 32.89
N TRP A 12 -14.60 -17.85 33.11
CA TRP A 12 -14.54 -17.04 34.33
C TRP A 12 -14.90 -17.88 35.55
N ARG A 13 -14.05 -17.84 36.58
CA ARG A 13 -14.37 -18.40 37.90
C ARG A 13 -15.01 -17.29 38.74
N GLY A 14 -16.33 -17.32 38.88
CA GLY A 14 -17.11 -16.40 39.72
C GLY A 14 -17.94 -15.39 38.94
N ASP A 15 -18.84 -14.71 39.65
CA ASP A 15 -19.79 -13.74 39.10
C ASP A 15 -19.20 -12.32 39.14
N GLY A 16 -18.24 -12.03 38.25
CA GLY A 16 -17.80 -10.65 37.93
C GLY A 16 -16.88 -9.92 38.93
N HIS A 17 -15.79 -9.31 38.42
CA HIS A 17 -14.77 -8.45 39.08
C HIS A 17 -14.05 -9.08 40.30
N SER A 18 -12.73 -9.36 40.33
CA SER A 18 -11.60 -8.52 39.93
C SER A 18 -10.25 -9.25 40.04
N LEU A 19 -9.19 -8.52 39.68
CA LEU A 19 -7.74 -8.67 39.87
C LEU A 19 -7.26 -9.08 41.29
N ASP A 20 -7.73 -10.20 41.83
CA ASP A 20 -7.36 -10.64 43.19
C ASP A 20 -6.48 -11.89 43.21
N LYS A 21 -5.67 -12.05 44.27
CA LYS A 21 -4.69 -13.15 44.47
C LYS A 21 -5.33 -14.48 44.91
N THR A 22 -6.65 -14.51 45.05
CA THR A 22 -7.44 -15.57 45.71
C THR A 22 -8.21 -16.45 44.71
N ASP A 23 -7.65 -16.71 43.53
CA ASP A 23 -8.15 -17.66 42.51
C ASP A 23 -9.56 -17.40 41.92
N ARG A 24 -10.08 -16.18 42.05
CA ARG A 24 -11.37 -15.74 41.48
C ARG A 24 -11.24 -15.11 40.08
N GLY A 25 -10.52 -15.80 39.18
CA GLY A 25 -10.17 -15.30 37.84
C GLY A 25 -10.52 -16.24 36.67
N ILE A 26 -10.09 -15.90 35.45
CA ILE A 26 -10.30 -16.77 34.29
C ILE A 26 -9.47 -18.05 34.46
N LYS A 27 -10.13 -19.23 34.39
CA LYS A 27 -9.56 -20.57 34.51
C LYS A 27 -8.36 -20.80 33.59
N LYS A 28 -8.32 -20.11 32.45
CA LYS A 28 -7.17 -20.05 31.55
C LYS A 28 -6.76 -18.58 31.47
N PRO A 29 -5.58 -18.18 31.98
CA PRO A 29 -5.09 -16.83 31.73
C PRO A 29 -5.09 -16.62 30.22
N LEU A 30 -5.64 -15.50 29.75
CA LEU A 30 -5.61 -15.17 28.33
C LEU A 30 -4.13 -15.16 27.93
N LEU A 31 -3.72 -16.14 27.12
CA LEU A 31 -2.45 -16.09 26.42
C LEU A 31 -2.57 -14.97 25.38
N VAL A 32 -2.45 -13.73 25.83
CA VAL A 32 -2.09 -12.63 24.97
C VAL A 32 -0.68 -12.97 24.54
N SER A 33 -0.51 -13.40 23.29
CA SER A 33 0.82 -13.60 22.72
C SER A 33 1.60 -12.31 22.95
N LYS A 34 2.51 -12.28 23.93
CA LYS A 34 3.46 -11.19 24.07
C LYS A 34 4.25 -11.22 22.78
N LYS A 35 3.96 -10.28 21.88
CA LYS A 35 4.76 -10.09 20.68
C LYS A 35 6.10 -9.54 21.17
N VAL A 36 7.06 -10.43 21.45
CA VAL A 36 8.44 -10.09 21.83
C VAL A 36 9.22 -9.61 20.60
N ASP A 37 8.56 -8.91 19.69
CA ASP A 37 9.26 -8.17 18.65
C ASP A 37 9.69 -6.85 19.27
N VAL A 38 11.02 -6.66 19.35
CA VAL A 38 11.67 -5.36 19.63
C VAL A 38 11.30 -4.29 18.58
N LEU A 39 10.57 -4.68 17.53
CA LEU A 39 9.90 -3.78 16.61
C LEU A 39 8.62 -3.29 17.28
N GLY A 40 8.77 -2.32 18.19
CA GLY A 40 7.68 -1.74 18.98
C GLY A 40 6.39 -1.47 18.18
N VAL A 41 5.28 -1.49 18.92
CA VAL A 41 3.93 -1.15 18.45
C VAL A 41 3.97 0.22 17.77
N GLY A 42 4.23 0.28 16.46
CA GLY A 42 4.53 1.56 15.80
C GLY A 42 5.37 1.51 14.51
N LEU A 43 5.96 0.36 14.14
CA LEU A 43 6.68 0.22 12.87
C LEU A 43 5.80 -0.21 11.68
N ASN A 44 4.48 -0.01 11.78
CA ASN A 44 3.63 -0.02 10.60
C ASN A 44 3.95 1.25 9.79
N LYS A 45 4.81 1.12 8.78
CA LYS A 45 5.13 2.18 7.80
C LYS A 45 3.89 2.78 7.14
N HIS A 46 2.78 2.05 7.15
CA HIS A 46 1.49 2.47 6.63
C HIS A 46 0.58 3.15 7.67
N ALA A 47 0.78 2.93 8.97
CA ALA A 47 -0.02 3.57 10.03
C ALA A 47 0.38 5.04 10.23
N ALA A 48 1.68 5.36 10.17
CA ALA A 48 2.12 6.76 10.17
C ALA A 48 1.62 7.55 8.95
N VAL A 49 1.31 6.87 7.83
CA VAL A 49 0.76 7.51 6.62
C VAL A 49 -0.76 7.57 6.69
N SER A 50 -1.43 6.59 7.30
CA SER A 50 -2.87 6.64 7.54
C SER A 50 -3.23 7.70 8.57
N ASP A 51 -2.47 7.83 9.67
CA ASP A 51 -2.82 8.72 10.80
C ASP A 51 -2.46 10.19 10.55
N GLN A 52 -1.67 10.47 9.51
CA GLN A 52 -1.30 11.83 9.10
C GLN A 52 -2.23 12.42 8.03
N TRP A 53 -3.36 11.77 7.74
CA TRP A 53 -4.30 12.26 6.74
C TRP A 53 -4.91 13.62 7.14
N TRP A 54 -5.18 13.84 8.43
CA TRP A 54 -5.71 15.11 8.94
C TRP A 54 -4.66 16.24 8.85
N LEU A 55 -3.39 15.97 9.17
CA LEU A 55 -2.28 16.92 9.02
C LEU A 55 -2.11 17.34 7.56
N ARG A 56 -2.22 16.40 6.61
CA ARG A 56 -2.16 16.73 5.19
C ARG A 56 -3.39 17.51 4.72
N ALA A 57 -4.58 17.18 5.19
CA ALA A 57 -5.80 17.93 4.88
C ALA A 57 -5.74 19.36 5.43
N PHE A 58 -5.20 19.54 6.64
CA PHE A 58 -4.99 20.84 7.27
C PHE A 58 -3.93 21.68 6.52
N ASP A 59 -2.78 21.09 6.17
CA ASP A 59 -1.74 21.73 5.36
C ASP A 59 -2.24 22.09 3.95
N GLN A 60 -3.12 21.27 3.37
CA GLN A 60 -3.77 21.57 2.09
C GLN A 60 -4.72 22.77 2.25
N GLY A 61 -5.52 22.79 3.31
CA GLY A 61 -6.38 23.91 3.65
C GLY A 61 -5.60 25.21 3.80
N LEU A 62 -4.47 25.21 4.53
CA LEU A 62 -3.61 26.39 4.70
C LEU A 62 -2.98 26.87 3.39
N LYS A 63 -2.66 25.97 2.45
CA LYS A 63 -2.14 26.35 1.13
C LYS A 63 -3.21 26.95 0.22
N ASP A 64 -4.45 26.52 0.38
CA ASP A 64 -5.58 27.02 -0.40
C ASP A 64 -6.13 28.34 0.18
N PHE A 65 -5.91 28.61 1.47
CA PHE A 65 -6.18 29.91 2.12
C PHE A 65 -5.45 31.05 1.40
N GLY A 66 -6.21 31.99 0.82
CA GLY A 66 -5.71 33.16 0.11
C GLY A 66 -5.55 33.00 -1.41
N THR A 67 -5.77 31.80 -1.97
CA THR A 67 -5.68 31.57 -3.44
C THR A 67 -7.02 31.69 -4.17
N GLY A 68 -8.11 32.07 -3.47
CA GLY A 68 -9.46 32.22 -4.04
C GLY A 68 -10.12 30.90 -4.47
N LYS A 69 -9.47 29.74 -4.23
CA LYS A 69 -10.04 28.42 -4.48
C LYS A 69 -10.90 28.01 -3.29
N GLU A 70 -12.10 27.48 -3.54
CA GLU A 70 -12.96 26.97 -2.48
C GLU A 70 -12.24 25.87 -1.70
N SER A 71 -11.96 26.15 -0.42
CA SER A 71 -11.25 25.21 0.45
C SER A 71 -12.06 23.91 0.58
N THR A 72 -11.38 22.79 0.81
CA THR A 72 -12.05 21.51 1.07
C THR A 72 -13.02 21.59 2.25
N LEU A 73 -12.79 22.50 3.21
CA LEU A 73 -13.69 22.79 4.32
C LEU A 73 -14.94 23.56 3.87
N ALA A 74 -14.79 24.56 2.99
CA ALA A 74 -15.93 25.28 2.42
C ALA A 74 -16.82 24.35 1.56
N ASN A 75 -16.21 23.39 0.86
CA ASN A 75 -16.93 22.37 0.08
C ASN A 75 -17.70 21.39 1.00
N VAL A 76 -17.13 21.02 2.16
CA VAL A 76 -17.81 20.23 3.20
C VAL A 76 -18.93 21.02 3.88
N GLN A 77 -18.76 22.33 4.08
CA GLN A 77 -19.78 23.21 4.64
C GLN A 77 -20.95 23.43 3.65
N LYS A 78 -20.67 23.60 2.36
CA LYS A 78 -21.69 23.82 1.32
C LYS A 78 -22.46 22.56 0.91
N HIS A 79 -21.78 21.42 0.80
CA HIS A 79 -22.40 20.18 0.28
C HIS A 79 -22.68 19.12 1.34
N GLY A 80 -22.28 19.36 2.59
CA GLY A 80 -22.43 18.42 3.70
C GLY A 80 -21.53 17.19 3.56
N VAL A 81 -21.33 16.52 4.69
CA VAL A 81 -20.47 15.33 4.85
C VAL A 81 -21.03 14.08 4.13
N ASN A 82 -22.20 14.21 3.50
CA ASN A 82 -22.99 13.10 2.94
C ASN A 82 -22.43 12.54 1.62
N ARG A 83 -21.38 13.13 1.03
CA ARG A 83 -20.74 12.64 -0.20
C ARG A 83 -19.63 11.59 0.01
N GLY A 84 -19.78 10.72 1.01
CA GLY A 84 -19.03 9.45 1.07
C GLY A 84 -17.61 9.52 1.64
N GLY A 85 -17.34 10.47 2.53
CA GLY A 85 -16.15 10.44 3.39
C GLY A 85 -16.36 9.59 4.65
N LEU A 86 -15.28 9.30 5.39
CA LEU A 86 -15.31 8.53 6.66
C LEU A 86 -16.36 9.05 7.67
N TYR A 87 -16.70 10.34 7.57
CA TYR A 87 -17.64 11.01 8.46
C TYR A 87 -19.10 10.99 7.98
N GLY A 88 -19.39 10.47 6.78
CA GLY A 88 -20.76 10.41 6.22
C GLY A 88 -21.67 9.40 6.91
N ARG A 89 -21.14 8.65 7.90
CA ARG A 89 -21.88 7.69 8.74
C ARG A 89 -22.23 8.25 10.12
N PHE A 90 -21.70 9.41 10.48
CA PHE A 90 -22.10 10.07 11.71
C PHE A 90 -23.41 10.82 11.44
N VAL A 91 -24.50 10.30 11.96
CA VAL A 91 -25.76 11.03 12.05
C VAL A 91 -25.51 12.18 13.02
N LYS A 92 -25.78 13.42 12.62
CA LYS A 92 -25.82 14.55 13.54
C LYS A 92 -26.95 14.24 14.53
N GLY A 93 -26.59 13.79 15.72
CA GLY A 93 -27.55 13.56 16.80
C GLY A 93 -28.30 14.87 17.09
N GLU A 94 -29.55 14.73 17.54
CA GLU A 94 -30.34 15.86 18.04
C GLU A 94 -29.51 16.61 19.10
N GLY A 95 -29.23 17.88 18.83
CA GLY A 95 -28.40 18.67 19.74
C GLY A 95 -29.15 18.87 21.04
N MET A 96 -28.70 18.25 22.13
CA MET A 96 -29.22 18.59 23.46
C MET A 96 -28.96 20.07 23.71
N LYS A 97 -30.03 20.83 23.92
CA LYS A 97 -29.98 22.24 24.26
C LYS A 97 -29.25 22.37 25.60
N GLY A 98 -28.00 22.80 25.56
CA GLY A 98 -27.22 23.02 26.78
C GLY A 98 -27.93 24.02 27.68
N THR A 99 -28.01 23.72 28.97
CA THR A 99 -28.61 24.58 30.01
C THR A 99 -27.68 25.69 30.49
N ILE A 100 -26.54 25.89 29.84
CA ILE A 100 -25.57 26.93 30.19
C ILE A 100 -25.80 28.14 29.27
N GLY A 101 -26.46 29.16 29.82
CA GLY A 101 -26.40 30.56 29.38
C GLY A 101 -26.96 30.86 27.99
N THR A 102 -28.27 31.06 27.87
CA THR A 102 -28.89 31.72 26.72
C THR A 102 -28.69 33.23 26.78
N GLU A 103 -27.51 33.71 26.42
CA GLU A 103 -27.34 35.07 25.91
C GLU A 103 -26.99 34.97 24.43
N GLN A 104 -27.93 35.35 23.57
CA GLN A 104 -27.78 35.27 22.12
C GLN A 104 -26.79 36.35 21.65
N PRO A 105 -25.71 36.02 20.92
CA PRO A 105 -25.08 36.99 20.05
C PRO A 105 -25.98 37.23 18.83
N LYS A 106 -26.58 38.42 18.76
CA LYS A 106 -27.29 38.91 17.56
C LYS A 106 -26.30 38.96 16.39
N THR A 107 -26.51 38.14 15.37
CA THR A 107 -25.83 38.20 14.08
C THR A 107 -26.50 39.22 13.17
N VAL A 108 -25.70 39.87 12.32
CA VAL A 108 -25.97 41.16 11.64
C VAL A 108 -26.69 41.03 10.29
N ASP A 109 -27.32 39.89 10.00
CA ASP A 109 -27.80 39.57 8.63
C ASP A 109 -29.33 39.60 8.44
N ASP A 110 -30.09 40.16 9.39
CA ASP A 110 -31.57 40.18 9.35
C ASP A 110 -32.16 41.59 9.14
N MET A 111 -31.53 42.39 8.29
CA MET A 111 -32.03 43.68 7.81
C MET A 111 -32.01 43.72 6.29
N GLY A 112 -33.10 43.29 5.66
CA GLY A 112 -33.23 43.38 4.21
C GLY A 112 -34.52 42.80 3.65
N SER A 113 -35.63 43.52 3.82
CA SER A 113 -36.59 43.86 2.74
C SER A 113 -37.97 44.19 3.29
N ASN A 114 -38.27 45.50 3.33
CA ASN A 114 -39.51 46.18 2.92
C ASN A 114 -40.79 45.33 2.86
N GLY A 115 -41.91 45.66 3.48
CA GLY A 115 -42.39 46.94 4.02
C GLY A 115 -43.88 47.01 3.69
N ASP A 116 -44.75 47.24 4.68
CA ASP A 116 -45.95 48.07 4.49
C ASP A 116 -46.69 48.32 5.83
N VAL A 117 -46.58 49.59 6.26
CA VAL A 117 -47.67 50.54 6.59
C VAL A 117 -48.70 50.22 7.70
N ALA A 118 -48.81 51.22 8.60
CA ALA A 118 -49.96 51.62 9.44
C ALA A 118 -50.29 50.74 10.67
N ALA A 119 -50.49 51.24 11.90
CA ALA A 119 -50.69 52.58 12.43
C ALA A 119 -50.41 52.62 13.97
N LEU A 120 -49.75 53.70 14.44
CA LEU A 120 -49.96 54.57 15.65
C LEU A 120 -50.67 54.05 16.94
N PRO A 121 -50.57 54.71 18.15
CA PRO A 121 -49.76 55.89 18.57
C PRO A 121 -49.16 55.92 20.02
N LYS A 122 -48.16 56.83 20.21
CA LYS A 122 -47.89 57.82 21.32
C LYS A 122 -47.38 57.38 22.73
N THR A 123 -46.09 57.62 23.09
CA THR A 123 -45.41 58.78 23.81
C THR A 123 -45.32 58.63 25.36
N PRO A 124 -44.45 59.34 26.15
CA PRO A 124 -43.55 60.47 25.82
C PRO A 124 -42.11 60.49 26.47
N THR A 125 -41.29 61.45 25.97
CA THR A 125 -40.31 62.35 26.65
C THR A 125 -39.00 61.88 27.32
N GLY A 126 -37.91 62.61 26.94
CA GLY A 126 -36.77 62.97 27.81
C GLY A 126 -35.37 62.85 27.15
N LYS A 127 -34.93 63.76 26.26
CA LYS A 127 -34.04 64.95 26.47
C LYS A 127 -32.52 64.69 26.65
N VAL A 128 -31.73 65.36 25.78
CA VAL A 128 -30.31 65.87 25.83
C VAL A 128 -29.16 64.88 26.11
N GLU A 129 -27.94 64.95 25.55
CA GLU A 129 -27.13 66.02 24.92
C GLU A 129 -25.95 65.32 24.19
N GLY A 130 -25.67 65.55 22.89
CA GLY A 130 -24.54 66.36 22.38
C GLY A 130 -23.21 65.56 22.25
N VAL A 131 -22.33 65.63 21.25
CA VAL A 131 -22.17 66.39 19.98
C VAL A 131 -21.11 65.63 19.14
N GLN A 132 -21.38 65.48 17.83
CA GLN A 132 -20.53 65.64 16.61
C GLN A 132 -18.98 65.57 16.73
N ALA A 133 -18.16 65.27 15.72
CA ALA A 133 -18.22 64.73 14.36
C ALA A 133 -16.76 64.75 13.85
N ALA A 134 -16.50 63.96 12.78
CA ALA A 134 -15.52 64.20 11.72
C ALA A 134 -14.00 64.34 12.03
N GLY A 135 -13.18 63.83 11.10
CA GLY A 135 -11.89 64.44 10.80
C GLY A 135 -10.71 63.50 10.65
N ASN A 136 -10.36 63.25 9.39
CA ASN A 136 -9.03 63.03 8.82
C ASN A 136 -7.79 63.13 9.72
N GLY A 137 -6.79 62.30 9.40
CA GLY A 137 -5.42 62.82 9.25
C GLY A 137 -4.29 62.02 9.91
N SER A 138 -3.43 61.50 9.02
CA SER A 138 -1.96 61.56 9.08
C SER A 138 -1.18 60.93 10.25
N GLU A 139 -0.28 60.02 9.86
CA GLU A 139 1.14 59.96 10.24
C GLU A 139 1.57 60.33 11.67
N LYS A 140 2.07 59.35 12.44
CA LYS A 140 3.45 59.38 12.97
C LYS A 140 3.80 58.11 13.75
N LYS A 141 4.78 57.39 13.19
CA LYS A 141 6.08 57.09 13.82
C LYS A 141 6.11 57.11 15.36
N ARG A 142 6.26 55.94 16.01
CA ARG A 142 7.18 55.82 17.16
C ARG A 142 7.59 54.39 17.48
N LYS A 143 8.91 54.24 17.38
CA LYS A 143 9.82 53.19 17.86
C LYS A 143 9.77 53.13 19.40
N ARG A 144 9.68 51.95 20.01
CA ARG A 144 10.20 51.73 21.38
C ARG A 144 10.60 50.27 21.62
N GLU A 145 11.84 50.13 22.08
CA GLU A 145 12.55 48.94 22.52
C GLU A 145 12.21 48.57 23.98
N GLY A 146 12.54 47.34 24.37
CA GLY A 146 12.64 46.84 25.76
C GLY A 146 12.39 45.33 25.80
N LYS A 147 13.39 44.43 25.96
CA LYS A 147 14.13 44.06 27.21
C LYS A 147 13.15 43.86 28.39
N ALA A 148 13.25 42.88 29.26
CA ALA A 148 13.97 41.62 29.50
C ALA A 148 13.32 41.05 30.79
N ASP A 149 13.63 39.80 31.14
CA ASP A 149 13.51 39.12 32.45
C ASP A 149 12.83 37.76 32.28
N GLU A 150 13.53 36.62 32.35
CA GLU A 150 14.42 36.06 33.37
C GLU A 150 13.67 35.50 34.60
N GLN A 151 13.96 34.22 34.85
CA GLN A 151 13.78 33.44 36.08
C GLN A 151 12.39 32.92 36.47
N SER A 152 12.21 31.60 36.32
CA SER A 152 12.12 30.78 37.54
C SER A 152 12.51 29.33 37.26
N ALA A 153 13.31 28.82 38.18
CA ALA A 153 14.06 27.58 38.10
C ALA A 153 13.37 26.45 38.89
N LYS A 154 14.00 25.28 38.78
CA LYS A 154 13.95 24.11 39.70
C LYS A 154 12.71 23.21 39.62
N ARG A 155 12.92 22.03 39.03
CA ARG A 155 13.20 20.80 39.81
C ARG A 155 13.87 19.73 38.95
N LYS A 156 15.13 19.43 39.27
CA LYS A 156 15.84 18.20 38.92
C LYS A 156 15.70 17.22 40.09
N ARG A 157 15.57 15.91 39.77
CA ARG A 157 16.14 14.71 40.43
C ARG A 157 15.30 13.49 39.98
N SER A 158 15.81 12.31 39.64
CA SER A 158 17.17 11.73 39.47
C SER A 158 17.02 10.24 39.10
N SER A 159 18.11 9.60 38.63
CA SER A 159 18.32 8.18 38.22
C SER A 159 18.36 8.04 36.68
N VAL A 160 19.49 7.97 35.95
CA VAL A 160 20.75 7.17 36.06
C VAL A 160 20.37 5.68 36.14
N ASP A 161 20.42 4.92 35.03
CA ASP A 161 21.64 4.27 34.52
C ASP A 161 21.61 4.01 32.98
N ASP A 162 22.79 3.68 32.42
CA ASP A 162 23.34 3.87 31.07
C ASP A 162 22.60 3.46 29.77
N GLY A 163 22.86 4.22 28.69
CA GLY A 163 22.41 3.86 27.33
C GLY A 163 22.55 4.90 26.21
N ASP A 164 23.72 5.53 26.09
CA ASP A 164 24.42 5.98 24.88
C ASP A 164 23.64 6.61 23.67
N GLY A 165 23.71 7.95 23.59
CA GLY A 165 24.25 8.63 22.41
C GLY A 165 23.56 8.52 21.04
N LYS A 166 22.28 8.92 20.87
CA LYS A 166 21.75 9.14 19.48
C LYS A 166 20.52 10.02 19.25
N LYS A 167 20.16 10.92 20.18
CA LYS A 167 18.99 11.81 20.00
C LYS A 167 19.29 13.28 19.71
N GLY A 168 20.51 13.77 19.88
CA GLY A 168 20.87 15.17 19.55
C GLY A 168 20.96 15.48 18.05
N ASP A 169 21.40 14.50 17.26
CA ASP A 169 21.87 14.74 15.89
C ASP A 169 20.74 15.06 14.86
N LYS A 170 19.48 14.75 15.18
CA LYS A 170 18.36 15.01 14.25
C LYS A 170 17.93 16.48 14.26
N TYR A 171 17.97 17.14 15.42
CA TYR A 171 17.55 18.54 15.55
C TYR A 171 18.62 19.48 14.98
N ASP A 172 19.89 19.19 15.23
CA ASP A 172 21.00 19.97 14.69
C ASP A 172 21.15 19.79 13.18
N ARG A 173 20.91 18.59 12.65
CA ARG A 173 20.87 18.34 11.20
C ARG A 173 19.69 19.03 10.51
N GLU A 174 18.55 19.20 11.18
CA GLU A 174 17.42 19.96 10.62
C GLU A 174 17.68 21.48 10.69
N LYS A 175 18.25 21.97 11.79
CA LYS A 175 18.66 23.37 11.95
C LYS A 175 19.75 23.77 10.94
N ALA A 176 20.73 22.89 10.69
CA ALA A 176 21.75 23.08 9.66
C ALA A 176 21.14 23.09 8.24
N LYS A 177 20.17 22.22 7.95
CA LYS A 177 19.45 22.22 6.65
C LYS A 177 18.60 23.47 6.44
N ARG A 178 18.00 24.02 7.50
CA ARG A 178 17.23 25.28 7.42
C ARG A 178 18.15 26.48 7.23
N LYS A 179 19.29 26.54 7.94
CA LYS A 179 20.33 27.58 7.70
C LYS A 179 20.93 27.52 6.30
N ALA A 180 21.23 26.33 5.77
CA ALA A 180 21.75 26.16 4.41
C ALA A 180 20.72 26.49 3.31
N LYS A 181 19.42 26.41 3.60
CA LYS A 181 18.35 26.84 2.68
C LYS A 181 18.10 28.34 2.73
N ALA A 182 18.27 28.97 3.90
CA ALA A 182 18.15 30.42 4.05
C ALA A 182 19.32 31.16 3.38
N ALA A 183 20.55 30.65 3.51
CA ALA A 183 21.74 31.23 2.85
C ALA A 183 21.79 31.02 1.33
N GLY A 184 20.89 30.22 0.74
CA GLY A 184 20.88 29.92 -0.70
C GLY A 184 20.00 30.84 -1.54
N LYS A 185 19.35 31.85 -0.95
CA LYS A 185 18.39 32.72 -1.63
C LYS A 185 18.90 34.14 -1.89
N GLU A 186 20.11 34.47 -1.45
CA GLU A 186 20.72 35.79 -1.59
C GLU A 186 22.19 35.68 -2.06
N SER A 187 22.41 35.30 -3.31
CA SER A 187 23.67 35.60 -4.02
C SER A 187 23.48 35.41 -5.53
N ASN A 188 22.82 36.37 -6.18
CA ASN A 188 22.67 36.38 -7.64
C ASN A 188 23.95 36.90 -8.35
N GLY A 189 25.12 36.50 -7.85
CA GLY A 189 26.44 36.92 -8.29
C GLY A 189 27.56 35.89 -8.08
N GLU A 190 27.24 34.62 -7.77
CA GLU A 190 28.24 33.56 -7.70
C GLU A 190 28.89 33.34 -9.08
N THR A 191 30.22 33.45 -9.16
CA THR A 191 30.97 33.20 -10.39
C THR A 191 30.86 31.71 -10.80
N LYS A 192 31.03 31.44 -12.09
CA LYS A 192 30.87 30.10 -12.68
C LYS A 192 31.79 29.05 -12.03
N GLU A 193 32.94 29.45 -11.49
CA GLU A 193 33.88 28.58 -10.78
C GLU A 193 33.39 28.17 -9.40
N GLU A 194 32.84 29.09 -8.61
CA GLU A 194 32.30 28.79 -7.28
C GLU A 194 31.13 27.79 -7.37
N ARG A 195 30.31 27.91 -8.43
CA ARG A 195 29.24 26.95 -8.71
C ARG A 195 29.77 25.55 -9.05
N ARG A 196 30.94 25.43 -9.69
CA ARG A 196 31.59 24.14 -10.00
C ARG A 196 32.15 23.50 -8.74
N ALA A 197 32.91 24.26 -7.93
CA ALA A 197 33.45 23.81 -6.66
C ALA A 197 32.33 23.34 -5.70
N ARG A 198 31.22 24.07 -5.63
CA ARG A 198 30.04 23.67 -4.82
C ARG A 198 29.37 22.40 -5.32
N LYS A 199 29.33 22.19 -6.64
CA LYS A 199 28.75 20.97 -7.24
C LYS A 199 29.64 19.75 -7.00
N GLU A 200 30.95 19.93 -7.01
CA GLU A 200 31.94 18.89 -6.73
C GLU A 200 31.95 18.50 -5.25
N LYS A 201 31.94 19.47 -4.33
CA LYS A 201 31.78 19.22 -2.90
C LYS A 201 30.49 18.44 -2.58
N ARG A 202 29.40 18.74 -3.29
CA ARG A 202 28.13 17.98 -3.19
C ARG A 202 28.18 16.58 -3.79
N ARG A 203 29.12 16.29 -4.70
CA ARG A 203 29.33 14.93 -5.23
C ARG A 203 30.14 14.11 -4.24
N ALA A 204 31.25 14.66 -3.72
CA ALA A 204 32.04 14.02 -2.67
C ALA A 204 31.18 13.68 -1.43
N GLU A 205 30.38 14.62 -0.92
CA GLU A 205 29.50 14.36 0.24
C GLU A 205 28.45 13.27 -0.03
N LYS A 206 27.99 13.13 -1.28
CA LYS A 206 27.06 12.06 -1.66
C LYS A 206 27.76 10.72 -1.74
N GLU A 207 28.98 10.68 -2.26
CA GLU A 207 29.79 9.47 -2.34
C GLU A 207 30.12 8.95 -0.93
N ASP A 208 30.54 9.83 -0.02
CA ASP A 208 30.77 9.50 1.40
C ASP A 208 29.51 8.96 2.08
N MET A 209 28.35 9.59 1.85
CA MET A 209 27.07 9.11 2.36
C MET A 209 26.69 7.73 1.81
N THR A 210 27.00 7.44 0.54
CA THR A 210 26.74 6.12 -0.04
C THR A 210 27.70 5.06 0.49
N ALA A 211 28.99 5.38 0.65
CA ALA A 211 29.99 4.51 1.25
C ALA A 211 29.61 4.14 2.70
N ALA A 212 29.23 5.13 3.51
CA ALA A 212 28.78 4.90 4.89
C ALA A 212 27.50 4.06 4.96
N ARG A 213 26.59 4.18 3.99
CA ARG A 213 25.38 3.36 3.91
C ARG A 213 25.70 1.92 3.57
N ASN A 214 26.63 1.68 2.66
CA ASN A 214 27.06 0.34 2.26
C ASN A 214 27.80 -0.36 3.41
N ALA A 215 28.71 0.34 4.10
CA ALA A 215 29.40 -0.19 5.29
C ALA A 215 28.41 -0.64 6.39
N ARG A 216 27.35 0.14 6.64
CA ARG A 216 26.28 -0.26 7.60
C ARG A 216 25.46 -1.46 7.15
N GLN A 217 25.32 -1.68 5.84
CA GLN A 217 24.64 -2.87 5.33
C GLN A 217 25.49 -4.12 5.48
N ASP A 218 26.79 -4.01 5.23
CA ASP A 218 27.76 -5.10 5.39
C ASP A 218 27.90 -5.49 6.88
N GLU A 219 28.01 -4.51 7.79
CA GLU A 219 28.02 -4.76 9.24
C GLU A 219 26.75 -5.49 9.71
N LYS A 220 25.59 -5.09 9.18
CA LYS A 220 24.31 -5.74 9.50
C LYS A 220 24.21 -7.16 8.93
N ALA A 221 24.85 -7.42 7.80
CA ALA A 221 24.93 -8.76 7.21
C ALA A 221 25.84 -9.67 8.04
N GLU A 222 27.01 -9.20 8.45
CA GLU A 222 27.92 -9.93 9.34
C GLU A 222 27.27 -10.24 10.69
N ARG A 223 26.59 -9.26 11.30
CA ARG A 223 25.84 -9.50 12.55
C ARG A 223 24.75 -10.56 12.42
N LYS A 224 24.10 -10.66 11.25
CA LYS A 224 23.11 -11.72 11.00
C LYS A 224 23.76 -13.09 10.83
N LYS A 225 24.95 -13.16 10.21
CA LYS A 225 25.70 -14.41 10.07
C LYS A 225 26.14 -14.94 11.43
N LEU A 226 26.69 -14.07 12.28
CA LEU A 226 27.08 -14.42 13.66
C LEU A 226 25.90 -14.97 14.46
N ARG A 227 24.73 -14.30 14.42
CA ARG A 227 23.50 -14.79 15.08
C ARG A 227 23.01 -16.14 14.54
N LYS A 228 23.23 -16.43 13.26
CA LYS A 228 22.83 -17.71 12.67
C LYS A 228 23.79 -18.82 13.12
N ALA A 229 25.09 -18.54 13.20
CA ALA A 229 26.10 -19.47 13.71
C ALA A 229 25.87 -19.81 15.18
N GLU A 230 25.58 -18.80 16.02
CA GLU A 230 25.27 -18.96 17.44
C GLU A 230 23.98 -19.77 17.65
N LYS A 231 22.96 -19.57 16.80
CA LYS A 231 21.72 -20.33 16.88
C LYS A 231 21.88 -21.79 16.44
N SER A 232 22.81 -22.08 15.52
CA SER A 232 23.13 -23.46 15.14
C SER A 232 23.95 -24.20 16.20
N SER A 233 24.84 -23.51 16.94
CA SER A 233 25.62 -24.14 18.01
C SER A 233 24.77 -24.47 19.26
N HIS A 234 23.70 -23.71 19.50
CA HIS A 234 22.82 -23.95 20.66
C HIS A 234 21.76 -25.04 20.45
N ALA A 235 21.57 -25.54 19.22
CA ALA A 235 20.59 -26.59 18.91
C ALA A 235 21.14 -28.02 19.09
N GLY A 236 22.43 -28.18 19.38
CA GLY A 236 23.09 -29.49 19.54
C GLY A 236 23.07 -30.09 20.95
N HIS A 237 22.43 -29.43 21.93
CA HIS A 237 22.39 -29.89 23.33
C HIS A 237 20.95 -30.12 23.81
N ALA A 238 20.17 -30.88 23.03
CA ALA A 238 18.90 -31.43 23.48
C ALA A 238 19.06 -32.96 23.62
N GLN A 239 18.89 -33.41 24.86
CA GLN A 239 19.18 -34.74 25.39
C GLN A 239 18.56 -35.89 24.59
N ALA A 240 19.33 -36.99 24.50
CA ALA A 240 18.86 -38.29 24.07
C ALA A 240 17.76 -38.81 25.01
N PRO A 241 16.61 -39.32 24.50
CA PRO A 241 15.66 -40.04 25.33
C PRO A 241 16.14 -41.46 25.57
N GLY A 242 16.26 -41.81 26.85
CA GLY A 242 16.63 -43.15 27.32
C GLY A 242 15.59 -44.21 26.94
N SER A 243 16.13 -45.39 26.62
CA SER A 243 15.43 -46.65 26.47
C SER A 243 14.91 -47.16 27.81
N ALA A 244 13.61 -47.46 27.90
CA ALA A 244 13.10 -48.42 28.87
C ALA A 244 11.91 -49.17 28.23
N ALA A 245 11.98 -50.49 28.33
CA ALA A 245 11.02 -51.45 27.84
C ALA A 245 9.68 -51.35 28.58
N ASP A 246 8.58 -51.64 27.87
CA ASP A 246 7.54 -52.52 28.40
C ASP A 246 6.67 -53.04 27.25
N GLU A 247 6.71 -54.36 27.07
CA GLU A 247 5.70 -55.14 26.37
C GLU A 247 4.43 -55.17 27.22
N LEU A 248 3.25 -54.99 26.60
CA LEU A 248 2.08 -55.86 26.79
C LEU A 248 0.87 -55.34 25.98
N ALA A 249 0.34 -56.26 25.17
CA ALA A 249 -1.06 -56.51 24.85
C ALA A 249 -2.02 -55.31 24.71
N ASN A 250 -2.53 -55.09 23.49
CA ASN A 250 -3.93 -55.37 23.16
C ASN A 250 -4.18 -55.17 21.67
N GLY A 251 -4.76 -56.19 21.04
CA GLY A 251 -5.27 -56.15 19.69
C GLY A 251 -6.62 -55.44 19.63
N ALA A 252 -6.80 -54.62 18.60
CA ALA A 252 -8.09 -54.26 18.04
C ALA A 252 -7.86 -53.73 16.61
N ASP A 253 -8.66 -54.24 15.68
CA ASP A 253 -8.69 -53.88 14.27
C ASP A 253 -8.77 -52.36 14.05
N GLU A 254 -7.76 -51.78 13.40
CA GLU A 254 -7.87 -50.43 12.83
C GLU A 254 -7.31 -50.39 11.41
N ILE A 255 -8.19 -49.94 10.52
CA ILE A 255 -8.01 -49.72 9.09
C ILE A 255 -6.85 -48.76 8.84
N LYS A 256 -5.81 -49.23 8.15
CA LYS A 256 -4.63 -48.43 7.73
C LYS A 256 -5.02 -47.33 6.73
N LEU A 257 -5.49 -46.19 7.22
CA LEU A 257 -5.48 -44.94 6.46
C LEU A 257 -4.10 -44.30 6.56
N LYS A 258 -3.35 -44.36 5.44
CA LYS A 258 -2.07 -43.68 5.29
C LYS A 258 -2.27 -42.16 5.50
N PRO A 259 -1.51 -41.49 6.37
CA PRO A 259 -1.54 -40.03 6.45
C PRO A 259 -0.89 -39.45 5.19
N THR A 260 -1.71 -38.98 4.27
CA THR A 260 -1.25 -38.12 3.17
C THR A 260 -0.75 -36.82 3.76
N LYS A 261 0.58 -36.67 3.83
CA LYS A 261 1.23 -35.39 4.14
C LYS A 261 0.98 -34.45 2.95
N ASN A 262 -0.15 -33.73 2.99
CA ASN A 262 -0.42 -32.63 2.08
C ASN A 262 0.57 -31.49 2.38
N ASN A 263 1.60 -31.38 1.54
CA ASN A 263 2.48 -30.22 1.47
C ASN A 263 1.74 -29.01 0.87
N HIS A 264 0.82 -28.41 1.63
CA HIS A 264 0.28 -27.09 1.32
C HIS A 264 1.23 -25.99 1.81
N ASN A 265 2.40 -25.86 1.19
CA ASN A 265 3.30 -24.75 1.46
C ASN A 265 4.06 -24.25 0.22
N ALA A 266 3.40 -24.27 -0.93
CA ALA A 266 3.78 -23.46 -2.09
C ALA A 266 2.64 -22.47 -2.37
N ASP A 267 3.00 -21.19 -2.56
CA ASP A 267 2.13 -20.08 -2.98
C ASP A 267 1.11 -19.51 -2.00
N ALA A 268 1.58 -19.15 -0.81
CA ALA A 268 0.88 -18.23 0.09
C ALA A 268 1.09 -16.72 -0.25
N THR A 269 1.47 -16.38 -1.49
CA THR A 269 1.70 -14.99 -1.92
C THR A 269 0.84 -14.62 -3.13
N ASP A 270 -0.49 -14.72 -2.99
CA ASP A 270 -1.48 -13.77 -3.54
C ASP A 270 -2.91 -14.23 -3.15
N LYS A 271 -3.17 -14.32 -1.84
CA LYS A 271 -4.47 -14.76 -1.29
C LYS A 271 -5.59 -13.70 -1.34
N TYR A 272 -5.44 -12.65 -2.14
CA TYR A 272 -6.51 -11.66 -2.32
C TYR A 272 -7.13 -11.80 -3.70
N PRO A 273 -8.34 -12.38 -3.82
CA PRO A 273 -9.02 -12.42 -5.10
C PRO A 273 -9.20 -10.98 -5.60
N SER A 274 -8.94 -10.77 -6.89
CA SER A 274 -9.04 -9.46 -7.52
C SER A 274 -10.48 -8.92 -7.36
N LYS A 275 -10.66 -7.60 -7.48
CA LYS A 275 -12.02 -7.01 -7.42
C LYS A 275 -12.97 -7.62 -8.46
N ALA A 276 -12.44 -8.00 -9.63
CA ALA A 276 -13.20 -8.67 -10.67
C ALA A 276 -13.60 -10.10 -10.24
N GLN A 277 -12.67 -10.88 -9.69
CA GLN A 277 -12.96 -12.23 -9.18
C GLN A 277 -13.96 -12.21 -8.01
N LYS A 278 -13.84 -11.25 -7.09
CA LYS A 278 -14.82 -11.05 -6.01
C LYS A 278 -16.21 -10.68 -6.54
N LYS A 279 -16.27 -9.90 -7.62
CA LYS A 279 -17.53 -9.53 -8.28
C LYS A 279 -18.15 -10.76 -8.96
N ALA A 280 -17.39 -11.52 -9.75
CA ALA A 280 -17.83 -12.75 -10.39
C ALA A 280 -18.37 -13.75 -9.36
N LYS A 281 -17.59 -14.04 -8.30
CA LYS A 281 -18.02 -14.93 -7.22
C LYS A 281 -19.30 -14.46 -6.50
N LYS A 282 -19.50 -13.14 -6.37
CA LYS A 282 -20.76 -12.59 -5.81
C LYS A 282 -21.93 -12.78 -6.78
N ILE A 283 -21.71 -12.62 -8.08
CA ILE A 283 -22.72 -12.85 -9.12
C ILE A 283 -23.13 -14.33 -9.14
N ASP A 284 -22.15 -15.24 -9.13
CA ASP A 284 -22.43 -16.69 -9.15
C ASP A 284 -23.17 -17.15 -7.90
N ARG A 285 -22.84 -16.61 -6.72
CA ARG A 285 -23.57 -16.90 -5.49
C ARG A 285 -25.03 -16.43 -5.55
N LEU A 286 -25.27 -15.22 -6.06
CA LEU A 286 -26.64 -14.72 -6.22
C LEU A 286 -27.41 -15.57 -7.24
N ALA A 287 -26.77 -15.99 -8.34
CA ALA A 287 -27.42 -16.87 -9.33
C ALA A 287 -27.80 -18.23 -8.73
N ALA A 288 -26.92 -18.81 -7.90
CA ALA A 288 -27.19 -20.07 -7.21
C ALA A 288 -28.36 -19.96 -6.22
N GLU A 289 -28.50 -18.84 -5.51
CA GLU A 289 -29.63 -18.58 -4.60
C GLU A 289 -30.98 -18.50 -5.34
N HIS A 290 -30.98 -18.18 -6.64
CA HIS A 290 -32.18 -18.11 -7.48
C HIS A 290 -32.46 -19.39 -8.31
N GLY A 291 -31.76 -20.50 -8.03
CA GLY A 291 -32.21 -21.84 -8.43
C GLY A 291 -32.04 -22.23 -9.90
N GLY A 292 -31.07 -21.70 -10.65
CA GLY A 292 -30.85 -22.18 -12.02
C GLY A 292 -29.68 -21.58 -12.80
N THR A 293 -29.44 -22.16 -13.97
CA THR A 293 -28.52 -21.65 -15.01
C THR A 293 -29.11 -20.40 -15.64
N LEU A 294 -28.98 -19.27 -14.94
CA LEU A 294 -29.35 -17.95 -15.47
C LEU A 294 -28.40 -17.55 -16.60
N SER A 295 -28.95 -16.93 -17.66
CA SER A 295 -28.19 -16.25 -18.71
C SER A 295 -27.22 -15.23 -18.10
N GLU A 296 -26.08 -14.96 -18.77
CA GLU A 296 -25.12 -13.96 -18.29
C GLU A 296 -25.76 -12.57 -18.09
N GLN A 297 -26.75 -12.23 -18.92
CA GLN A 297 -27.50 -10.98 -18.79
C GLN A 297 -28.32 -10.95 -17.50
N ASP A 298 -28.97 -12.06 -17.16
CA ASP A 298 -29.81 -12.21 -15.97
C ASP A 298 -28.96 -12.14 -14.71
N LYS A 299 -27.78 -12.77 -14.74
CA LYS A 299 -26.77 -12.66 -13.68
C LYS A 299 -26.34 -11.21 -13.43
N LEU A 300 -26.16 -10.43 -14.51
CA LEU A 300 -25.77 -9.02 -14.42
C LEU A 300 -26.92 -8.14 -13.90
N ASP A 301 -28.13 -8.37 -14.38
CA ASP A 301 -29.34 -7.66 -13.93
C ASP A 301 -29.64 -7.95 -12.47
N LEU A 302 -29.51 -9.20 -12.02
CA LEU A 302 -29.67 -9.61 -10.64
C LEU A 302 -28.66 -8.91 -9.72
N TYR A 303 -27.40 -8.80 -10.15
CA TYR A 303 -26.37 -8.04 -9.43
C TYR A 303 -26.69 -6.54 -9.35
N ASN A 304 -27.19 -5.95 -10.43
CA ASN A 304 -27.56 -4.53 -10.48
C ASN A 304 -28.83 -4.24 -9.66
N ALA A 305 -29.79 -5.18 -9.64
CA ALA A 305 -30.99 -5.16 -8.82
C ALA A 305 -30.63 -5.24 -7.33
N SER A 306 -29.79 -6.21 -6.95
CA SER A 306 -29.28 -6.39 -5.58
C SER A 306 -28.54 -5.15 -5.06
N LYS A 307 -27.74 -4.48 -5.89
CA LYS A 307 -27.07 -3.21 -5.52
C LYS A 307 -28.05 -2.07 -5.22
N ARG A 308 -29.25 -2.10 -5.81
CA ARG A 308 -30.28 -1.07 -5.65
C ARG A 308 -31.38 -1.49 -4.67
N GLY A 309 -31.30 -2.69 -4.08
CA GLY A 309 -32.34 -3.23 -3.21
C GLY A 309 -33.66 -3.49 -3.93
N LEU A 310 -33.62 -3.84 -5.22
CA LEU A 310 -34.79 -4.15 -6.04
C LEU A 310 -34.84 -5.65 -6.34
N SER A 311 -36.05 -6.20 -6.53
CA SER A 311 -36.20 -7.53 -7.14
C SER A 311 -35.77 -7.49 -8.61
N LEU A 312 -35.44 -8.65 -9.19
CA LEU A 312 -35.06 -8.75 -10.61
C LEU A 312 -36.14 -8.17 -11.53
N GLU A 313 -37.41 -8.47 -11.25
CA GLU A 313 -38.57 -7.98 -11.99
C GLU A 313 -38.75 -6.47 -11.85
N GLN A 314 -38.59 -5.92 -10.64
CA GLN A 314 -38.63 -4.47 -10.40
C GLN A 314 -37.50 -3.73 -11.11
N TYR A 315 -36.33 -4.35 -11.19
CA TYR A 315 -35.21 -3.78 -11.93
C TYR A 315 -35.49 -3.77 -13.43
N ARG A 316 -35.98 -4.88 -13.99
CA ARG A 316 -36.36 -4.98 -15.41
C ARG A 316 -37.50 -4.04 -15.77
N SER A 317 -38.52 -3.90 -14.93
CA SER A 317 -39.63 -2.97 -15.19
C SER A 317 -39.17 -1.51 -15.19
N LYS A 318 -38.34 -1.12 -14.21
CA LYS A 318 -37.75 0.23 -14.18
C LYS A 318 -36.80 0.49 -15.36
N VAL A 319 -36.10 -0.53 -15.83
CA VAL A 319 -35.29 -0.45 -17.05
C VAL A 319 -36.18 -0.27 -18.28
N ALA A 320 -37.25 -1.04 -18.41
CA ALA A 320 -38.18 -0.99 -19.54
C ALA A 320 -38.91 0.37 -19.64
N ILE A 321 -39.28 0.95 -18.49
CA ILE A 321 -39.89 2.29 -18.40
C ILE A 321 -38.85 3.41 -18.63
N GLY A 322 -37.56 3.08 -18.74
CA GLY A 322 -36.47 4.06 -18.88
C GLY A 322 -36.14 4.81 -17.58
N ALA A 323 -36.81 4.50 -16.48
CA ALA A 323 -36.55 5.07 -15.16
C ALA A 323 -35.17 4.68 -14.61
N LEU A 324 -34.63 3.53 -15.03
CA LEU A 324 -33.25 3.13 -14.80
C LEU A 324 -32.53 2.95 -16.13
N LYS A 325 -31.48 3.75 -16.34
CA LYS A 325 -30.56 3.53 -17.45
C LYS A 325 -29.81 2.23 -17.21
N VAL A 326 -30.00 1.25 -18.10
CA VAL A 326 -29.15 0.06 -18.13
C VAL A 326 -27.70 0.55 -18.17
N PRO A 327 -26.82 0.05 -17.30
CA PRO A 327 -25.39 0.26 -17.49
C PRO A 327 -25.01 -0.48 -18.77
N LEU A 328 -25.25 0.17 -19.91
CA LEU A 328 -24.85 -0.28 -21.24
C LEU A 328 -23.38 -0.66 -21.12
N ALA A 329 -23.08 -1.92 -21.44
CA ALA A 329 -21.77 -2.53 -21.37
C ALA A 329 -20.69 -1.47 -21.64
N GLU A 330 -19.98 -1.11 -20.55
CA GLU A 330 -18.98 -0.06 -20.46
C GLU A 330 -19.03 0.93 -21.62
N LYS A 331 -19.99 1.88 -21.59
CA LYS A 331 -19.90 3.08 -22.45
C LYS A 331 -18.46 3.54 -22.41
N ARG A 332 -17.76 3.40 -23.54
CA ARG A 332 -16.35 3.75 -23.70
C ARG A 332 -16.20 5.10 -23.04
N LYS A 333 -15.46 5.15 -21.92
CA LYS A 333 -15.34 6.39 -21.15
C LYS A 333 -14.83 7.43 -22.12
N GLU A 334 -15.69 8.38 -22.48
CA GLU A 334 -15.30 9.46 -23.35
C GLU A 334 -14.05 10.09 -22.73
N PRO A 335 -12.95 10.19 -23.50
CA PRO A 335 -11.70 10.71 -22.98
C PRO A 335 -11.97 12.09 -22.37
N SER A 336 -11.41 12.35 -21.18
CA SER A 336 -11.55 13.65 -20.53
C SER A 336 -11.13 14.77 -21.48
N SER A 337 -11.69 15.97 -21.33
CA SER A 337 -11.42 17.12 -22.21
C SER A 337 -9.92 17.37 -22.45
N LYS A 338 -9.11 17.31 -21.39
CA LYS A 338 -7.63 17.40 -21.47
C LYS A 338 -7.00 16.33 -22.35
N LYS A 339 -7.55 15.11 -22.33
CA LYS A 339 -7.08 13.97 -23.11
C LYS A 339 -7.50 14.11 -24.58
N LEU A 340 -8.66 14.70 -24.86
CA LEU A 340 -9.08 15.06 -26.21
C LEU A 340 -8.14 16.12 -26.82
N GLU A 341 -7.73 17.14 -26.07
CA GLU A 341 -6.76 18.14 -26.53
C GLU A 341 -5.39 17.52 -26.83
N GLU A 342 -4.92 16.61 -25.96
CA GLU A 342 -3.68 15.87 -26.20
C GLU A 342 -3.77 15.00 -27.48
N TYR A 343 -4.93 14.40 -27.73
CA TYR A 343 -5.16 13.60 -28.94
C TYR A 343 -5.19 14.48 -30.18
N LYS A 344 -5.80 15.68 -30.11
CA LYS A 344 -5.77 16.68 -31.19
C LYS A 344 -4.34 17.08 -31.54
N LYS A 345 -3.51 17.39 -30.55
CA LYS A 345 -2.09 17.74 -30.79
C LYS A 345 -1.30 16.60 -31.45
N ARG A 346 -1.46 15.37 -30.98
CA ARG A 346 -0.77 14.20 -31.56
C ARG A 346 -1.29 13.80 -32.93
N ALA A 347 -2.57 14.03 -33.21
CA ALA A 347 -3.17 13.82 -34.51
C ALA A 347 -2.60 14.83 -35.52
N GLN A 348 -2.52 16.11 -35.13
CA GLN A 348 -1.90 17.18 -35.92
C GLN A 348 -0.41 16.91 -36.19
N GLU A 349 0.37 16.52 -35.17
CA GLU A 349 1.80 16.18 -35.31
C GLU A 349 2.04 15.02 -36.29
N LYS A 350 1.07 14.10 -36.41
CA LYS A 350 1.13 12.96 -37.33
C LYS A 350 0.48 13.23 -38.69
N GLY A 351 -0.12 14.39 -38.90
CA GLY A 351 -0.86 14.70 -40.13
C GLY A 351 -2.08 13.81 -40.35
N VAL A 352 -2.73 13.33 -39.29
CA VAL A 352 -3.90 12.43 -39.38
C VAL A 352 -5.11 13.09 -38.71
N SER A 353 -6.32 12.77 -39.16
CA SER A 353 -7.56 13.23 -38.52
C SER A 353 -7.65 12.74 -37.05
N LEU A 354 -8.35 13.49 -36.19
CA LEU A 354 -8.54 13.09 -34.79
C LEU A 354 -9.24 11.74 -34.68
N GLU A 355 -10.21 11.49 -35.55
CA GLU A 355 -11.01 10.27 -35.59
C GLU A 355 -10.17 9.05 -35.96
N ASP A 356 -9.36 9.14 -37.03
CA ASP A 356 -8.45 8.07 -37.44
C ASP A 356 -7.38 7.80 -36.38
N TYR A 357 -6.87 8.85 -35.71
CA TYR A 357 -5.93 8.69 -34.61
C TYR A 357 -6.57 7.93 -33.44
N THR A 358 -7.82 8.25 -33.08
CA THR A 358 -8.56 7.51 -32.05
C THR A 358 -8.81 6.06 -32.45
N ARG A 359 -9.22 5.81 -33.70
CA ARG A 359 -9.50 4.47 -34.22
C ARG A 359 -8.25 3.58 -34.20
N ARG A 360 -7.12 4.04 -34.74
CA ARG A 360 -5.84 3.30 -34.69
C ARG A 360 -5.37 3.01 -33.28
N ARG A 361 -5.64 3.92 -32.34
CA ARG A 361 -5.26 3.73 -30.93
C ARG A 361 -6.16 2.70 -30.25
N GLU A 362 -7.46 2.71 -30.54
CA GLU A 362 -8.40 1.70 -30.08
C GLU A 362 -8.08 0.32 -30.65
N GLU A 363 -7.83 0.21 -31.96
CA GLU A 363 -7.38 -1.02 -32.62
C GLU A 363 -6.08 -1.56 -32.00
N LYS A 364 -5.11 -0.68 -31.73
CA LYS A 364 -3.87 -1.07 -31.04
C LYS A 364 -4.10 -1.54 -29.60
N ASN A 365 -5.04 -0.92 -28.87
CA ASN A 365 -5.39 -1.37 -27.52
C ASN A 365 -6.14 -2.70 -27.55
N ALA A 366 -7.06 -2.89 -28.51
CA ALA A 366 -7.79 -4.14 -28.71
C ALA A 366 -6.85 -5.28 -29.09
N ALA A 367 -5.90 -5.05 -30.00
CA ALA A 367 -4.87 -6.02 -30.36
C ALA A 367 -3.98 -6.41 -29.16
N ARG A 368 -3.61 -5.44 -28.30
CA ARG A 368 -2.87 -5.73 -27.06
C ARG A 368 -3.68 -6.56 -26.07
N GLN A 369 -4.99 -6.34 -25.99
CA GLN A 369 -5.89 -7.10 -25.13
C GLN A 369 -6.07 -8.53 -25.64
N LEU A 370 -6.25 -8.71 -26.95
CA LEU A 370 -6.25 -10.04 -27.56
C LEU A 370 -4.92 -10.76 -27.36
N GLN A 371 -3.78 -10.06 -27.48
CA GLN A 371 -2.47 -10.66 -27.22
C GLN A 371 -2.27 -11.08 -25.77
N SER A 372 -2.74 -10.29 -24.78
CA SER A 372 -2.68 -10.70 -23.37
C SER A 372 -3.51 -11.94 -23.09
N ASP A 373 -4.62 -12.12 -23.81
CA ASP A 373 -5.48 -13.29 -23.66
C ASP A 373 -4.93 -14.50 -24.44
N THR A 374 -4.28 -14.26 -25.58
CA THR A 374 -3.64 -15.31 -26.40
C THR A 374 -2.36 -15.85 -25.75
N SER A 375 -1.65 -15.07 -24.94
CA SER A 375 -0.56 -15.61 -24.10
C SER A 375 -1.01 -16.63 -23.04
N ALA A 376 -2.32 -16.79 -22.84
CA ALA A 376 -2.90 -17.84 -22.00
C ALA A 376 -3.61 -18.95 -22.80
N SER A 377 -3.71 -18.84 -24.13
CA SER A 377 -4.35 -19.83 -24.99
C SER A 377 -3.32 -20.63 -25.76
N THR A 378 -3.04 -21.79 -25.20
CA THR A 378 -2.23 -22.90 -25.70
C THR A 378 -2.69 -23.34 -27.09
N LEU A 379 -2.05 -22.83 -28.14
CA LEU A 379 -1.99 -23.59 -29.40
C LEU A 379 -0.82 -24.58 -29.28
N PRO A 380 -1.07 -25.90 -29.38
CA PRO A 380 0.00 -26.88 -29.39
C PRO A 380 0.81 -26.69 -30.67
N ILE A 381 2.01 -26.15 -30.52
CA ILE A 381 3.01 -26.21 -31.58
C ILE A 381 3.37 -27.70 -31.70
N VAL A 382 2.85 -28.36 -32.73
CA VAL A 382 3.23 -29.72 -33.11
C VAL A 382 4.66 -29.64 -33.60
N ILE A 383 5.60 -30.00 -32.73
CA ILE A 383 7.01 -30.16 -33.09
C ILE A 383 7.20 -31.63 -33.41
N ASP A 384 7.08 -32.00 -34.69
CA ASP A 384 7.49 -33.31 -35.17
C ASP A 384 9.01 -33.43 -34.99
N THR A 385 9.42 -34.23 -34.01
CA THR A 385 10.83 -34.55 -33.77
C THR A 385 11.09 -35.96 -34.29
N PRO A 386 11.96 -36.15 -35.31
CA PRO A 386 12.16 -37.43 -35.99
C PRO A 386 13.06 -38.45 -35.25
N ASN A 387 13.41 -38.22 -33.99
CA ASN A 387 14.22 -39.16 -33.21
C ASN A 387 13.45 -39.56 -31.94
N GLY A 388 13.35 -40.87 -31.70
CA GLY A 388 12.57 -41.53 -30.64
C GLY A 388 13.04 -41.27 -29.20
N ASP A 389 13.35 -40.02 -28.88
CA ASP A 389 13.59 -39.55 -27.53
C ASP A 389 12.26 -39.36 -26.78
N ILE A 390 12.34 -39.54 -25.46
CA ILE A 390 11.22 -39.55 -24.51
C ILE A 390 10.16 -38.48 -24.86
N PRO A 391 8.90 -38.86 -25.09
CA PRO A 391 7.86 -37.92 -25.53
C PRO A 391 7.74 -36.77 -24.52
N GLY A 392 7.96 -35.54 -25.00
CA GLY A 392 7.79 -34.31 -24.22
C GLY A 392 9.06 -33.68 -23.65
N THR A 393 10.27 -34.16 -23.97
CA THR A 393 11.52 -33.46 -23.63
C THR A 393 12.04 -32.65 -24.82
N LEU A 394 12.15 -31.33 -24.66
CA LEU A 394 12.69 -30.43 -25.68
C LEU A 394 14.22 -30.48 -25.69
N THR A 395 14.82 -30.82 -26.82
CA THR A 395 16.28 -30.79 -26.98
C THR A 395 16.70 -29.46 -27.59
N ILE A 396 17.59 -28.72 -26.92
CA ILE A 396 18.08 -27.39 -27.34
C ILE A 396 19.60 -27.46 -27.48
N ARG A 397 20.15 -27.05 -28.63
CA ARG A 397 21.61 -26.97 -28.81
C ARG A 397 22.13 -25.59 -28.39
N THR A 398 23.28 -25.54 -27.73
CA THR A 398 23.89 -24.27 -27.24
C THR A 398 24.22 -23.30 -28.37
N ASN A 399 24.58 -23.81 -29.54
CA ASN A 399 24.94 -23.03 -30.73
C ASN A 399 23.74 -22.46 -31.51
N GLU A 400 22.51 -22.89 -31.21
CA GLU A 400 21.34 -22.29 -31.85
C GLU A 400 21.16 -20.84 -31.38
N PRO A 401 20.83 -19.91 -32.31
CA PRO A 401 20.40 -18.59 -31.90
C PRO A 401 19.16 -18.73 -31.01
N ASP A 402 19.09 -17.91 -29.96
CA ASP A 402 18.00 -17.91 -28.98
C ASP A 402 17.87 -19.21 -28.15
N SER A 403 18.90 -20.06 -28.09
CA SER A 403 18.91 -21.28 -27.25
C SER A 403 18.56 -20.97 -25.79
N SER A 404 19.13 -19.91 -25.22
CA SER A 404 18.83 -19.43 -23.87
C SER A 404 17.37 -18.97 -23.71
N LEU A 405 16.82 -18.29 -24.73
CA LEU A 405 15.44 -17.80 -24.70
C LEU A 405 14.45 -18.97 -24.76
N ARG A 406 14.72 -19.96 -25.62
CA ARG A 406 13.95 -21.20 -25.71
C ARG A 406 13.98 -21.97 -24.39
N ALA A 407 15.14 -22.09 -23.75
CA ALA A 407 15.26 -22.72 -22.43
C ALA A 407 14.45 -21.95 -21.36
N CYS A 408 14.51 -20.62 -21.35
CA CYS A 408 13.71 -19.79 -20.45
C CYS A 408 12.19 -19.98 -20.68
N GLN A 409 11.75 -20.06 -21.93
CA GLN A 409 10.35 -20.31 -22.27
C GLN A 409 9.91 -21.73 -21.88
N ALA A 410 10.77 -22.73 -22.02
CA ALA A 410 10.49 -24.09 -21.57
C ALA A 410 10.28 -24.14 -20.05
N ILE A 411 11.09 -23.41 -19.27
CA ILE A 411 10.92 -23.28 -17.81
C ILE A 411 9.59 -22.60 -17.47
N GLU A 412 9.22 -21.54 -18.18
CA GLU A 412 7.97 -20.81 -17.95
C GLU A 412 6.73 -21.65 -18.28
N ARG A 413 6.84 -22.53 -19.28
CA ARG A 413 5.77 -23.45 -19.69
C ARG A 413 5.79 -24.79 -18.96
N GLU A 414 6.67 -24.97 -17.98
CA GLU A 414 6.84 -26.25 -17.28
C GLU A 414 7.07 -27.42 -18.24
N MET A 415 7.93 -27.22 -19.25
CA MET A 415 8.34 -28.25 -20.21
C MET A 415 9.75 -28.74 -19.90
N ALA A 416 9.94 -30.07 -19.85
CA ALA A 416 11.27 -30.64 -19.68
C ALA A 416 12.16 -30.30 -20.88
N PHE A 417 13.43 -29.98 -20.64
CA PHE A 417 14.38 -29.76 -21.73
C PHE A 417 15.78 -30.26 -21.40
N THR A 418 16.55 -30.55 -22.45
CA THR A 418 17.96 -30.92 -22.38
C THR A 418 18.77 -29.98 -23.27
N LEU A 419 19.75 -29.30 -22.69
CA LEU A 419 20.73 -28.47 -23.38
C LEU A 419 21.91 -29.37 -23.82
N LEU A 420 22.20 -29.39 -25.11
CA LEU A 420 23.35 -30.08 -25.70
C LEU A 420 24.44 -29.08 -26.08
N ASP A 421 25.71 -29.41 -25.85
CA ASP A 421 26.83 -28.61 -26.34
C ASP A 421 27.02 -28.75 -27.87
N GLU A 422 27.99 -28.03 -28.43
CA GLU A 422 28.41 -28.12 -29.83
C GLU A 422 28.80 -29.56 -30.24
N ALA A 423 29.34 -30.35 -29.30
CA ALA A 423 29.68 -31.76 -29.49
C ALA A 423 28.47 -32.71 -29.41
N GLY A 424 27.27 -32.19 -29.11
CA GLY A 424 26.06 -33.01 -28.87
C GLY A 424 26.01 -33.65 -27.49
N GLU A 425 26.96 -33.35 -26.60
CA GLU A 425 26.97 -33.85 -25.23
C GLU A 425 25.97 -33.12 -24.34
N LYS A 426 25.29 -33.84 -23.46
CA LYS A 426 24.30 -33.29 -22.52
C LYS A 426 25.02 -32.44 -21.48
N THR A 427 24.86 -31.13 -21.55
CA THR A 427 25.46 -30.20 -20.58
C THR A 427 24.51 -29.91 -19.42
N LEU A 428 23.21 -29.80 -19.68
CA LEU A 428 22.23 -29.44 -18.68
C LEU A 428 20.87 -30.06 -19.01
N SER A 429 20.20 -30.62 -18.01
CA SER A 429 18.82 -31.11 -18.13
C SER A 429 17.96 -30.52 -17.02
N TRP A 430 16.73 -30.14 -17.35
CA TRP A 430 15.76 -29.64 -16.38
C TRP A 430 14.40 -30.29 -16.59
N LYS A 431 13.73 -30.64 -15.50
CA LYS A 431 12.37 -31.18 -15.50
C LYS A 431 11.43 -30.31 -14.67
N PRO A 432 10.12 -30.30 -14.99
CA PRO A 432 9.13 -29.58 -14.21
C PRO A 432 9.14 -30.03 -12.74
N GLY A 433 9.16 -29.06 -11.83
CA GLY A 433 9.25 -29.30 -10.38
C GLY A 433 10.67 -29.27 -9.81
N ASP A 434 11.71 -29.43 -10.65
CA ASP A 434 13.10 -29.30 -10.21
C ASP A 434 13.49 -27.83 -10.05
N ALA A 435 14.42 -27.56 -9.13
CA ALA A 435 14.99 -26.22 -8.98
C ALA A 435 15.69 -25.79 -10.28
N VAL A 436 15.47 -24.53 -10.69
CA VAL A 436 16.10 -24.00 -11.91
C VAL A 436 17.62 -24.04 -11.75
N PRO A 437 18.35 -24.66 -12.70
CA PRO A 437 19.80 -24.79 -12.61
C PRO A 437 20.48 -23.41 -12.57
N VAL A 438 21.56 -23.36 -11.81
CA VAL A 438 22.32 -22.15 -11.52
C VAL A 438 23.46 -22.04 -12.55
N ASP A 439 23.12 -21.99 -13.84
CA ASP A 439 24.07 -21.97 -14.97
C ASP A 439 23.94 -20.69 -15.82
N GLU A 440 25.06 -20.03 -16.11
CA GLU A 440 25.14 -18.81 -16.91
C GLU A 440 24.60 -18.98 -18.33
N ARG A 441 24.77 -20.18 -18.92
CA ARG A 441 24.34 -20.48 -20.29
C ARG A 441 22.83 -20.31 -20.48
N LEU A 442 22.04 -20.55 -19.43
CA LEU A 442 20.57 -20.43 -19.48
C LEU A 442 20.07 -19.00 -19.71
N TRP A 443 20.86 -17.97 -19.37
CA TRP A 443 20.44 -16.57 -19.48
C TRP A 443 21.48 -15.69 -20.19
N ALA A 444 22.45 -16.31 -20.87
CA ALA A 444 23.40 -15.61 -21.71
C ALA A 444 22.67 -14.89 -22.86
N GLY A 445 22.98 -13.61 -23.06
CA GLY A 445 22.37 -12.78 -24.11
C GLY A 445 20.99 -12.18 -23.79
N ILE A 446 20.30 -12.63 -22.74
CA ILE A 446 18.94 -12.16 -22.43
C ILE A 446 18.95 -10.99 -21.44
N ALA A 447 18.15 -9.96 -21.73
CA ALA A 447 17.94 -8.84 -20.82
C ALA A 447 17.31 -9.31 -19.49
N THR A 448 17.80 -8.80 -18.36
CA THR A 448 17.30 -9.19 -17.02
C THR A 448 15.80 -8.99 -16.83
N LYS A 449 15.16 -8.09 -17.59
CA LYS A 449 13.72 -7.81 -17.49
C LYS A 449 12.86 -8.85 -18.19
N GLU A 450 13.41 -9.56 -19.17
CA GLU A 450 12.73 -10.57 -19.99
C GLU A 450 12.82 -11.97 -19.37
N LEU A 451 13.74 -12.17 -18.43
CA LEU A 451 13.89 -13.44 -17.72
C LEU A 451 12.68 -13.75 -16.81
N PRO A 452 12.17 -14.99 -16.83
CA PRO A 452 11.17 -15.48 -15.87
C PRO A 452 11.62 -15.26 -14.42
N LYS A 453 10.67 -15.12 -13.50
CA LYS A 453 10.98 -14.83 -12.08
C LYS A 453 11.84 -15.93 -11.44
N SER A 454 11.60 -17.19 -11.79
CA SER A 454 12.37 -18.35 -11.33
C SER A 454 13.83 -18.27 -11.80
N VAL A 455 14.05 -18.05 -13.10
CA VAL A 455 15.38 -17.88 -13.70
C VAL A 455 16.12 -16.66 -13.13
N ARG A 456 15.41 -15.55 -12.87
CA ARG A 456 16.01 -14.38 -12.19
C ARG A 456 16.51 -14.67 -10.79
N ARG A 457 15.83 -15.55 -10.04
CA ARG A 457 16.28 -15.98 -8.70
C ARG A 457 17.54 -16.83 -8.82
N ALA A 458 17.54 -17.83 -9.70
CA ALA A 458 18.72 -18.67 -9.98
C ALA A 458 19.92 -17.83 -10.41
N ARG A 459 19.75 -16.88 -11.35
CA ARG A 459 20.80 -15.94 -11.76
C ARG A 459 21.34 -15.10 -10.61
N LYS A 460 20.48 -14.63 -9.71
CA LYS A 460 20.89 -13.84 -8.54
C LYS A 460 21.70 -14.68 -7.56
N GLU A 461 21.31 -15.93 -7.35
CA GLU A 461 22.04 -16.89 -6.52
C GLU A 461 23.41 -17.20 -7.12
N TRP A 462 23.46 -17.47 -8.43
CA TRP A 462 24.71 -17.66 -9.17
C TRP A 462 25.67 -16.46 -9.00
N MET A 463 25.17 -15.23 -9.20
CA MET A 463 25.99 -14.02 -9.01
C MET A 463 26.48 -13.86 -7.57
N HIS A 464 25.70 -14.29 -6.58
CA HIS A 464 26.10 -14.25 -5.18
C HIS A 464 27.20 -15.27 -4.86
N VAL A 465 27.09 -16.50 -5.39
CA VAL A 465 28.12 -17.54 -5.26
C VAL A 465 29.42 -17.08 -5.91
N ARG A 466 29.38 -16.66 -7.19
CA ARG A 466 30.55 -16.17 -7.93
C ARG A 466 31.18 -14.93 -7.27
N GLY A 467 30.36 -14.02 -6.74
CA GLY A 467 30.84 -12.87 -5.97
C GLY A 467 31.55 -13.27 -4.67
N SER A 468 31.08 -14.33 -4.01
CA SER A 468 31.70 -14.86 -2.78
C SER A 468 33.03 -15.57 -3.08
N GLU A 469 33.12 -16.30 -4.19
CA GLU A 469 34.36 -16.95 -4.64
C GLU A 469 35.44 -15.94 -5.00
N ARG A 470 35.10 -14.88 -5.75
CA ARG A 470 36.04 -13.79 -6.07
C ARG A 470 36.60 -13.13 -4.80
N LYS A 471 35.75 -12.92 -3.79
CA LYS A 471 36.18 -12.37 -2.48
C LYS A 471 37.10 -13.33 -1.71
N LYS A 472 36.93 -14.64 -1.86
CA LYS A 472 37.81 -15.64 -1.23
C LYS A 472 39.16 -15.73 -1.96
N GLY A 473 39.16 -15.67 -3.28
CA GLY A 473 40.39 -15.69 -4.08
C GLY A 473 41.31 -14.51 -3.77
N ASN A 474 40.75 -13.30 -3.65
CA ASN A 474 41.52 -12.09 -3.36
C ASN A 474 42.11 -12.03 -1.94
N LYS A 475 41.71 -12.92 -1.04
CA LYS A 475 42.25 -13.01 0.34
C LYS A 475 43.39 -14.02 0.47
N LYS A 476 43.66 -14.83 -0.56
CA LYS A 476 44.75 -15.81 -0.57
C LYS A 476 46.02 -15.29 -1.26
N SER A 477 45.96 -14.09 -1.83
CA SER A 477 47.06 -13.45 -2.56
C SER A 477 47.75 -12.32 -1.80
N ASP A 478 47.28 -12.02 -0.58
CA ASP A 478 47.96 -11.19 0.43
C ASP A 478 48.42 -12.13 1.55
#